data_AF-A0A1I1TYU4-F1
#
_entry.id   AF-A0A1I1TYU4-F1
#
_cell.length_a   1.000
_cell.length_b   1.000
_cell.length_c   1.000
_cell.angle_alpha   90.00
_cell.angle_beta   90.00
_cell.angle_gamma   90.00
#
_symmetry.space_group_name_H-M   'P 1'
#
loop_
_entity.id
_entity.type
_entity.pdbx_description
1 polymer ?
#
loop_
_entity_poly.entity_id
_entity_poly.type
_entity_poly.pdbx_seq_one_letter_code
_entity_poly.pdbx_strand_id
1 'polypeptide(L)' 'MYSLINPPLKLSAERLLSPKEFVRLVEKNRSSIESAKFIPPKLGSNDISGHVRVKLKPGHRYATK' A
#
# COMPACT_ATOMS: atom_id res chain seq x y z
N MET A 1 -25.38 -22.82 -19.07
CA MET A 1 -25.77 -21.95 -17.93
C MET A 1 -24.49 -21.52 -17.23
N TYR A 2 -24.10 -20.25 -17.36
CA TYR A 2 -22.87 -19.73 -16.76
C TYR A 2 -23.22 -19.08 -15.42
N SER A 3 -22.70 -19.62 -14.33
CA SER A 3 -22.58 -18.88 -13.08
C SER A 3 -21.10 -18.81 -12.71
N LEU A 4 -20.41 -17.88 -13.36
CA LEU A 4 -19.08 -17.45 -12.96
C LEU A 4 -19.24 -16.71 -11.62
N ILE A 5 -18.96 -17.41 -10.52
CA ILE A 5 -18.81 -16.80 -9.20
C ILE A 5 -17.51 -15.98 -9.26
N ASN A 6 -17.61 -14.75 -9.76
CA ASN A 6 -16.56 -13.76 -9.55
C ASN A 6 -16.59 -13.41 -8.07
N PRO A 7 -15.55 -13.74 -7.26
CA PRO A 7 -15.41 -13.07 -5.99
C PRO A 7 -15.31 -11.57 -6.28
N PRO A 8 -15.93 -10.68 -5.49
CA PRO A 8 -15.68 -9.26 -5.63
C PRO A 8 -14.18 -9.09 -5.47
N LEU A 9 -13.51 -8.67 -6.55
CA LEU A 9 -12.13 -8.21 -6.55
C LEU A 9 -12.06 -7.08 -5.51
N LYS A 10 -11.79 -7.46 -4.25
CA LYS A 10 -11.34 -6.56 -3.19
C LYS A 10 -9.94 -6.13 -3.58
N LEU A 11 -9.87 -5.25 -4.58
CA LEU A 11 -8.76 -4.34 -4.80
C LEU A 11 -8.77 -3.30 -3.68
N SER A 12 -8.72 -3.76 -2.41
CA SER A 12 -8.10 -2.94 -1.39
C SER A 12 -6.64 -2.90 -1.79
N ALA A 13 -6.26 -1.87 -2.56
CA ALA A 13 -4.90 -1.67 -3.03
C ALA A 13 -4.00 -1.27 -1.85
N GLU A 14 -3.89 -2.17 -0.88
CA GLU A 14 -2.90 -2.10 0.17
C GLU A 14 -1.55 -2.31 -0.50
N ARG A 15 -0.72 -1.26 -0.47
CA ARG A 15 0.63 -1.29 -1.01
C ARG A 15 1.63 -1.33 0.13
N LEU A 16 2.65 -2.16 -0.02
CA LEU A 16 3.85 -2.10 0.80
C LEU A 16 4.80 -1.11 0.15
N LEU A 17 5.18 -0.08 0.89
CA LEU A 17 6.14 0.94 0.48
C LEU A 17 7.35 0.87 1.38
N SER A 18 8.53 1.14 0.83
CA SER A 18 9.68 1.49 1.64
C SER A 18 9.42 2.82 2.37
N PRO A 19 10.14 3.11 3.47
CA PRO A 19 10.01 4.40 4.18
C PRO A 19 10.21 5.61 3.25
N LYS A 20 11.15 5.51 2.30
CA LYS A 20 11.43 6.58 1.33
C LYS A 20 10.26 6.81 0.35
N GLU A 21 9.66 5.74 -0.14
CA GLU A 21 8.48 5.83 -1.01
C GLU A 21 7.25 6.35 -0.27
N PHE A 22 7.10 5.96 1.00
CA PHE A 22 6.04 6.48 1.85
C PHE A 22 6.19 7.99 2.07
N VAL A 23 7.38 8.48 2.41
CA VAL A 23 7.63 9.92 2.54
C VAL A 23 7.28 10.67 1.26
N ARG A 24 7.75 10.19 0.10
CA ARG A 24 7.42 10.77 -1.21
C ARG A 24 5.92 10.79 -1.49
N LEU A 25 5.20 9.73 -1.13
CA LEU A 25 3.75 9.64 -1.27
C LEU A 25 3.03 10.66 -0.37
N VAL A 26 3.48 10.80 0.88
CA VAL A 26 2.92 11.77 1.83
C VAL A 26 3.15 13.19 1.34
N GLU A 27 4.36 13.52 0.89
CA GLU A 27 4.68 14.85 0.35
C GLU A 27 3.84 15.19 -0.88
N LYS A 28 3.67 14.24 -1.80
CA LYS A 28 2.98 14.48 -3.07
C LYS A 28 1.46 14.42 -2.97
N ASN A 29 0.90 13.50 -2.18
CA ASN A 29 -0.54 13.28 -2.15
C ASN A 29 -1.04 12.68 -0.82
N ARG A 30 -0.71 13.31 0.32
CA ARG A 30 -1.18 12.89 1.65
C ARG A 30 -2.68 12.63 1.72
N SER A 31 -3.49 13.47 1.07
CA SER A 31 -4.96 13.41 1.10
C SER A 31 -5.54 12.15 0.45
N SER A 32 -4.76 11.48 -0.40
CA SER A 32 -5.12 10.21 -1.04
C SER A 32 -4.93 8.98 -0.15
N ILE A 33 -4.21 9.12 0.98
CA ILE A 33 -3.96 8.04 1.92
C ILE A 33 -5.21 7.85 2.79
N GLU A 34 -5.75 6.63 2.81
CA GLU A 34 -6.84 6.23 3.70
C GLU A 34 -6.28 5.76 5.04
N SER A 35 -5.26 4.89 5.01
CA SER A 35 -4.55 4.45 6.22
C SER A 35 -3.10 4.08 5.92
N ALA A 36 -2.24 4.15 6.94
CA ALA A 36 -0.86 3.71 6.87
C ALA A 36 -0.47 2.98 8.17
N LYS A 37 0.24 1.86 8.05
CA LYS A 37 0.73 1.06 9.17
C LYS A 37 2.19 0.68 8.95
N PHE A 38 3.05 1.00 9.91
CA PHE A 38 4.45 0.56 9.89
C PHE A 38 4.54 -0.95 10.21
N ILE A 39 5.37 -1.64 9.45
CA ILE A 39 5.71 -3.04 9.59
C ILE A 39 7.21 -3.09 9.88
N PRO A 40 7.61 -3.41 11.12
CA PRO A 40 9.02 -3.51 11.46
C PRO A 40 9.68 -4.63 10.64
N PRO A 41 11.00 -4.54 10.40
CA PRO A 41 11.73 -5.63 9.78
C PRO A 41 11.69 -6.88 10.66
N LYS A 42 11.82 -8.06 10.04
CA LYS A 42 11.86 -9.31 10.80
C LYS A 42 13.13 -9.38 11.63
N LEU A 43 13.00 -9.88 12.87
CA LEU A 43 14.16 -10.16 13.72
C LEU A 43 15.10 -11.14 13.01
N GLY A 44 16.39 -10.81 12.98
CA GLY A 44 17.41 -11.60 12.26
C GLY A 44 17.48 -11.37 10.75
N SER A 45 16.70 -10.43 10.19
CA SER A 45 16.89 -9.99 8.81
C SER A 45 17.92 -8.85 8.74
N ASN A 46 18.68 -8.77 7.65
CA ASN A 46 19.62 -7.67 7.37
C ASN A 46 18.90 -6.36 6.95
N ASP A 47 17.58 -6.36 6.96
CA ASP A 47 16.76 -5.24 6.49
C ASP A 47 16.49 -4.29 7.68
N ILE A 48 17.04 -3.08 7.64
CA ILE A 48 17.04 -2.15 8.79
C ILE A 48 15.78 -1.28 8.79
N SER A 49 15.22 -1.04 7.61
CA SER A 49 14.26 0.05 7.36
C SER A 49 12.80 -0.31 7.57
N GLY A 50 12.45 -1.60 7.65
CA GLY A 50 11.05 -2.04 7.67
C GLY A 50 10.26 -1.55 6.45
N HIS A 51 8.94 -1.67 6.50
CA HIS A 51 8.04 -1.26 5.43
C HIS A 51 6.83 -0.51 5.98
N VAL A 52 6.16 0.27 5.14
CA VAL A 52 4.89 0.92 5.46
C VAL A 52 3.82 0.34 4.57
N ARG A 53 2.83 -0.31 5.17
CA ARG A 53 1.61 -0.71 4.46
C ARG A 53 0.68 0.48 4.37
N VAL A 54 0.33 0.87 3.16
CA VAL A 54 -0.52 2.02 2.86
C VAL A 54 -1.77 1.56 2.13
N LYS A 55 -2.93 1.98 2.61
CA LYS A 55 -4.20 1.86 1.91
C LYS A 55 -4.55 3.22 1.32
N LEU A 56 -4.82 3.25 0.01
CA LEU A 56 -5.24 4.47 -0.69
C LEU A 56 -6.77 4.54 -0.77
N LYS A 57 -7.30 5.75 -0.79
CA LYS A 57 -8.72 5.98 -1.03
C LYS A 57 -9.10 5.44 -2.43
N PRO A 58 -10.29 4.84 -2.58
CA PRO A 58 -10.77 4.36 -3.87
C PRO A 58 -10.78 5.50 -4.90
N GLY A 59 -10.34 5.20 -6.13
CA GLY A 59 -10.24 6.18 -7.22
C GLY A 59 -8.90 6.92 -7.31
N HIS A 60 -8.05 6.89 -6.26
CA HIS A 60 -6.71 7.45 -6.32
C HIS A 60 -5.68 6.42 -6.77
N ARG A 61 -5.06 6.64 -7.95
CA ARG A 61 -3.88 5.90 -8.40
C ARG A 61 -2.64 6.75 -8.19
N TYR A 62 -1.71 6.30 -7.35
CA TYR A 62 -0.36 6.89 -7.33
C TYR A 62 0.51 6.18 -8.38
N ALA A 63 1.07 6.99 -9.29
CA ALA A 63 1.84 6.54 -10.44
C ALA A 63 3.07 5.73 -10.00
N THR A 64 3.07 4.44 -10.30
CA THR A 64 4.28 3.67 -10.57
C THR A 64 4.74 4.07 -11.97
N LYS A 65 5.72 4.98 -12.05
CA LYS A 65 6.56 5.13 -13.24
C LYS A 65 7.85 4.38 -12.97
#